data_AF-A0A2R6N6U1-F1
#
_entry.id   AF-A0A2R6N6U1-F1
#
_cell.length_a   1.000
_cell.length_b   1.000
_cell.length_c   1.000
_cell.angle_alpha   90.00
_cell.angle_beta   90.00
_cell.angle_gamma   90.00
#
_symmetry.space_group_name_H-M   'P 1'
#
loop_
_entity.id
_entity.type
_entity.pdbx_description
1 polymer ?
#
loop_
_entity_poly.entity_id
_entity_poly.type
_entity_poly.pdbx_seq_one_letter_code
_entity_poly.pdbx_strand_id
1 'polypeptide(L)' 'MAQAREPVSEDALEELREKIQEQREVVRAELAEDLGGEPEDYDAERYFEQMDGRAATDGGE' A
#
# COMPACT_ATOMS: atom_id res chain seq x y z
N MET A 1 13.39 12.86 27.80
CA MET A 1 13.57 13.89 26.75
C MET A 1 13.20 13.25 25.42
N ALA A 2 12.08 13.59 24.81
CA ALA A 2 11.82 13.20 23.43
C ALA A 2 12.80 13.99 22.57
N GLN A 3 13.73 13.31 21.88
CA GLN A 3 14.57 13.97 20.89
C GLN A 3 13.64 14.51 19.80
N ALA A 4 13.63 15.83 19.61
CA ALA A 4 12.97 16.42 18.46
C ALA A 4 13.69 15.88 17.22
N ARG A 5 13.07 14.93 16.52
CA ARG A 5 13.55 14.47 15.21
C ARG A 5 13.46 15.64 14.25
N GLU A 6 14.54 15.87 13.50
CA GLU A 6 14.48 16.80 12.38
C GLU A 6 13.36 16.36 11.41
N PRO A 7 12.61 17.31 10.83
CA PRO A 7 11.58 16.99 9.86
C PRO A 7 12.22 16.33 8.63
N VAL A 8 11.57 15.29 8.10
CA VAL A 8 11.97 14.64 6.85
C VAL A 8 11.81 15.65 5.71
N SER A 9 12.79 15.72 4.79
CA SER A 9 12.72 16.60 3.62
C SER A 9 11.68 16.13 2.61
N GLU A 10 11.18 17.05 1.78
CA GLU A 10 10.25 16.71 0.71
C GLU A 10 10.86 15.72 -0.29
N ASP A 11 12.12 15.92 -0.69
CA ASP A 11 12.86 15.00 -1.58
C ASP A 11 12.90 13.58 -1.00
N ALA A 12 13.13 13.44 0.31
CA ALA A 12 13.17 12.13 0.97
C ALA A 12 11.78 11.49 1.06
N LEU A 13 10.71 12.29 1.16
CA LEU A 13 9.34 11.80 1.10
C LEU A 13 8.95 11.35 -0.32
N GLU A 14 9.43 12.05 -1.34
CA GLU A 14 9.22 11.69 -2.75
C GLU A 14 9.94 10.38 -3.09
N GLU A 15 11.22 10.25 -2.74
CA GLU A 15 11.99 9.01 -2.91
C GLU A 15 11.34 7.83 -2.18
N LEU A 16 10.86 8.06 -0.95
CA LEU A 16 10.16 7.03 -0.19
C LEU A 16 8.83 6.64 -0.86
N ARG A 17 8.10 7.61 -1.41
CA ARG A 17 6.85 7.35 -2.13
C ARG A 17 7.09 6.46 -3.34
N GLU A 18 8.12 6.74 -4.14
CA GLU A 18 8.48 5.91 -5.30
C GLU A 18 8.79 4.48 -4.88
N LYS A 19 9.64 4.29 -3.86
CA LYS A 19 9.97 2.96 -3.33
C LYS A 19 8.76 2.19 -2.84
N ILE A 20 7.80 2.87 -2.21
CA ILE A 20 6.55 2.24 -1.77
C ILE A 20 5.74 1.75 -2.98
N GLN A 21 5.71 2.48 -4.09
CA GLN A 21 5.00 2.03 -5.29
C GLN A 21 5.68 0.82 -5.93
N GLU A 22 7.00 0.80 -6.03
CA GLU A 22 7.75 -0.37 -6.52
C GLU A 22 7.49 -1.61 -5.64
N GLN A 23 7.52 -1.44 -4.32
CA GLN A 23 7.23 -2.53 -3.38
C GLN A 23 5.81 -3.05 -3.52
N ARG A 24 4.82 -2.19 -3.79
CA ARG A 24 3.43 -2.61 -4.00
C ARG A 24 3.27 -3.51 -5.21
N GLU A 25 4.00 -3.26 -6.30
CA GLU A 25 4.00 -4.13 -7.48
C GLU A 25 4.53 -5.53 -7.14
N VAL A 26 5.65 -5.60 -6.42
CA VAL A 26 6.23 -6.88 -5.98
C VAL A 26 5.27 -7.64 -5.07
N VAL A 27 4.69 -6.98 -4.06
CA VAL A 27 3.75 -7.62 -3.14
C VAL A 27 2.54 -8.18 -3.86
N ARG A 28 1.96 -7.43 -4.82
CA ARG A 28 0.82 -7.92 -5.61
C ARG A 28 1.20 -9.13 -6.47
N ALA A 29 2.40 -9.14 -7.05
CA ALA A 29 2.89 -10.28 -7.82
C ALA A 29 3.09 -11.53 -6.94
N GLU A 30 3.72 -11.38 -5.77
CA GLU A 30 3.89 -12.48 -4.80
C GLU A 30 2.55 -13.00 -4.29
N LEU A 31 1.59 -12.11 -4.00
CA LEU A 31 0.23 -12.53 -3.60
C LEU A 31 -0.48 -13.32 -4.70
N ALA A 32 -0.35 -12.91 -5.96
CA ALA A 32 -0.93 -13.64 -7.08
C ALA A 32 -0.27 -15.02 -7.28
N GLU A 33 1.04 -15.14 -7.03
CA GLU A 33 1.75 -16.42 -7.05
C GLU A 33 1.28 -17.34 -5.91
N ASP A 34 1.19 -16.83 -4.68
CA ASP A 34 0.88 -17.62 -3.48
C ASP A 34 -0.61 -18.00 -3.36
N LEU A 35 -1.51 -17.09 -3.74
CA LEU A 35 -2.95 -17.21 -3.53
C LEU A 35 -3.73 -17.47 -4.83
N GLY A 36 -3.08 -17.30 -5.99
CA GLY A 36 -3.70 -17.38 -7.32
C GLY A 36 -4.41 -16.09 -7.73
N GLY A 37 -4.78 -15.98 -9.00
CA GLY A 37 -5.38 -14.78 -9.59
C GLY A 37 -4.36 -13.93 -10.35
N GLU A 38 -4.73 -12.68 -10.66
CA GLU A 38 -3.83 -11.71 -11.27
C GLU A 38 -3.37 -10.67 -10.23
N PRO A 39 -2.16 -10.08 -10.35
CA PRO A 39 -1.69 -9.05 -9.42
C PRO A 39 -2.68 -7.88 -9.22
N GLU A 40 -3.45 -7.54 -10.26
CA GLU A 40 -4.47 -6.50 -10.26
C GLU A 40 -5.66 -6.82 -9.33
N ASP A 41 -5.92 -8.09 -9.04
CA ASP A 41 -6.96 -8.52 -8.10
C ASP A 41 -6.61 -8.12 -6.65
N TYR A 42 -5.32 -7.93 -6.36
CA TYR A 42 -4.78 -7.51 -5.07
C TYR A 42 -4.53 -6.00 -5.00
N ASP A 43 -5.00 -5.23 -5.99
CA ASP A 43 -4.97 -3.79 -5.92
C ASP A 43 -6.06 -3.23 -5.00
N ALA A 44 -5.66 -2.87 -3.79
CA ALA A 44 -6.54 -2.25 -2.80
C ALA A 44 -7.21 -0.96 -3.30
N GLU A 45 -6.52 -0.14 -4.10
CA GLU A 45 -7.09 1.11 -4.62
C GLU A 45 -8.25 0.79 -5.56
N ARG A 46 -8.03 -0.15 -6.49
CA ARG A 46 -9.07 -0.65 -7.38
C ARG A 46 -10.22 -1.29 -6.61
N TYR A 47 -9.94 -2.01 -5.53
CA TYR A 47 -10.98 -2.61 -4.66
C TYR A 47 -11.87 -1.54 -4.01
N PHE A 48 -11.28 -0.47 -3.47
CA PHE A 48 -12.04 0.61 -2.82
C PHE A 48 -12.80 1.49 -3.81
N GLU A 49 -12.25 1.73 -5.01
CA GLU A 49 -12.96 2.41 -6.10
C GLU A 49 -14.21 1.63 -6.52
N GLN A 50 -14.13 0.30 -6.58
CA GLN A 50 -15.27 -0.57 -6.90
C GLN A 50 -16.29 -0.69 -5.75
N MET A 51 -15.89 -0.40 -4.51
CA MET A 51 -16.73 -0.51 -3.31
C MET A 51 -17.49 0.78 -2.93
N ASP A 52 -17.53 1.79 -3.79
CA ASP A 52 -18.12 3.12 -3.50
C ASP A 52 -17.59 3.73 -2.18
N GLY A 53 -16.30 3.49 -1.86
CA GLY A 53 -15.67 4.06 -0.67
C GLY A 53 -16.20 3.53 0.66
N ARG A 54 -16.83 2.35 0.71
CA ARG A 54 -17.10 1.67 2.00
C ARG A 54 -15.77 1.41 2.71
N ALA A 55 -15.60 1.98 3.90
CA ALA A 55 -14.43 1.77 4.73
C ALA A 55 -14.17 0.27 4.90
N ALA A 56 -12.91 -0.15 4.78
CA ALA A 56 -12.52 -1.51 5.11
C ALA A 56 -13.06 -1.85 6.50
N THR A 57 -13.93 -2.85 6.59
CA THR A 57 -14.32 -3.41 7.88
C THR A 57 -13.08 -4.03 8.49
N ASP A 58 -12.84 -3.80 9.77
CA ASP A 58 -11.66 -4.25 10.54
C ASP A 58 -11.57 -5.77 10.74
N GLY A 59 -12.15 -6.56 9.83
CA GLY A 59 -12.12 -8.02 9.87
C GLY A 59 -12.55 -8.54 11.23
N GLY A 60 -13.83 -8.35 11.57
CA GLY A 60 -14.41 -8.77 12.85
C GLY A 60 -14.02 -10.21 13.24
N GLU A 61 -13.69 -10.36 14.52
CA GLU A 61 -13.21 -11.56 15.21
C GLU A 61 -14.02 -12.85 14.94
#